data_AF-A0A257WDM5-F1
#
_entry.id   AF-A0A257WDM5-F1
#
_cell.length_a   1.000
_cell.length_b   1.000
_cell.length_c   1.000
_cell.angle_alpha   90.00
_cell.angle_beta   90.00
_cell.angle_gamma   90.00
#
_symmetry.space_group_name_H-M   'P 1'
#
loop_
_entity.id
_entity.type
_entity.pdbx_description
1 polymer ?
#
loop_
_entity_poly.entity_id
_entity_poly.type
_entity_poly.pdbx_seq_one_letter_code
_entity_poly.pdbx_strand_id
1 'polypeptide(L)' 'IAMGLEREFQLAEALDQLPEDYREIVILRSLQRLPFDEVATRMDRSRGACQMLWMRAVERLRESLGDDT' A
#
# COMPACT_ATOMS: atom_id res chain seq x y z
N ILE A 1 21.59 -11.96 11.98
CA ILE A 1 21.06 -10.57 11.87
C ILE A 1 20.59 -10.23 10.44
N ALA A 2 20.87 -11.06 9.42
CA ALA A 2 20.49 -10.78 8.01
C ALA A 2 18.99 -10.84 7.67
N MET A 3 18.17 -11.62 8.38
CA MET A 3 16.76 -11.87 8.03
C MET A 3 15.83 -10.64 8.08
N GLY A 4 16.15 -9.62 8.87
CA GLY A 4 15.29 -8.41 8.97
C GLY A 4 15.44 -7.48 7.77
N LEU A 5 16.69 -7.26 7.35
CA LEU A 5 17.03 -6.33 6.27
C LEU A 5 16.55 -6.82 4.91
N GLU A 6 16.62 -8.13 4.66
CA GLU A 6 16.17 -8.72 3.40
C GLU A 6 14.67 -8.53 3.16
N ARG A 7 13.87 -8.67 4.23
CA ARG A 7 12.41 -8.49 4.16
C ARG A 7 12.00 -7.02 4.02
N GLU A 8 12.73 -6.11 4.66
CA GLU A 8 12.54 -4.66 4.48
C GLU A 8 12.86 -4.23 3.05
N PHE A 9 13.93 -4.78 2.46
CA PHE A 9 14.31 -4.50 1.08
C PHE A 9 13.27 -5.00 0.06
N GLN A 10 12.78 -6.24 0.25
CA GLN A 10 11.69 -6.80 -0.58
C GLN A 10 10.40 -5.97 -0.52
N LEU A 11 10.05 -5.48 0.68
CA LEU A 11 8.88 -4.61 0.83
C LEU A 11 9.08 -3.27 0.11
N ALA A 12 10.27 -2.67 0.22
CA ALA A 12 10.59 -1.42 -0.45
C ALA A 12 10.52 -1.56 -1.98
N GLU A 13 11.08 -2.64 -2.54
CA GLU A 13 10.95 -2.95 -3.96
C GLU A 13 9.50 -3.18 -4.38
N ALA A 14 8.74 -3.97 -3.61
CA ALA A 14 7.34 -4.24 -3.92
C ALA A 14 6.48 -2.96 -3.93
N LEU A 15 6.73 -2.03 -3.00
CA LEU A 15 6.11 -0.70 -3.00
C LEU A 15 6.54 0.13 -4.20
N ASP A 16 7.80 0.00 -4.64
CA ASP A 16 8.30 0.75 -5.79
C ASP A 16 7.72 0.27 -7.13
N GLN A 17 7.31 -0.99 -7.21
CA GLN A 17 6.64 -1.56 -8.38
C GLN A 17 5.13 -1.27 -8.45
N LEU A 18 4.54 -0.67 -7.41
CA LEU A 18 3.14 -0.30 -7.43
C LEU A 18 2.90 0.94 -8.32
N PRO A 19 1.74 1.00 -9.01
CA PRO A 19 1.23 2.25 -9.55
C PRO A 19 1.19 3.34 -8.48
N GLU A 20 1.42 4.60 -8.88
CA GLU A 20 1.55 5.74 -7.96
C GLU A 20 0.38 5.85 -6.97
N ASP A 21 -0.85 5.78 -7.47
CA ASP A 21 -2.08 5.77 -6.68
C ASP A 21 -2.11 4.67 -5.60
N TYR A 22 -1.58 3.49 -5.93
CA TYR A 22 -1.58 2.32 -5.03
C TYR A 22 -0.53 2.51 -3.95
N ARG A 23 0.65 3.02 -4.32
CA ARG A 23 1.71 3.36 -3.38
C ARG A 23 1.26 4.45 -2.42
N GLU A 24 0.68 5.52 -2.94
CA GLU A 24 0.21 6.66 -2.14
C GLU A 24 -0.82 6.21 -1.09
N ILE A 25 -1.85 5.45 -1.50
CA ILE A 25 -2.87 5.01 -0.54
C ILE A 25 -2.33 4.05 0.52
N VAL A 26 -1.36 3.21 0.18
CA VAL A 26 -0.69 2.33 1.14
C VAL A 26 0.13 3.15 2.14
N ILE A 27 0.89 4.15 1.69
CA ILE A 27 1.66 5.04 2.56
C ILE A 27 0.72 5.77 3.53
N LEU A 28 -0.33 6.41 3.01
CA LEU A 28 -1.26 7.19 3.82
C LEU A 28 -2.02 6.33 4.84
N ARG A 29 -2.53 5.16 4.41
CA ARG A 29 -3.38 4.31 5.26
C ARG A 29 -2.60 3.43 6.22
N SER A 30 -1.47 2.88 5.78
CA SER A 30 -0.73 1.85 6.54
C SER A 30 0.44 2.45 7.32
N LEU A 31 1.25 3.32 6.70
CA LEU A 31 2.43 3.91 7.36
C LEU A 31 2.05 5.12 8.21
N GLN A 32 1.26 6.04 7.66
CA GLN A 32 0.81 7.23 8.38
C GLN A 32 -0.45 7.00 9.24
N ARG A 33 -1.07 5.82 9.11
CA ARG A 33 -2.28 5.39 9.87
C ARG A 33 -3.47 6.35 9.76
N LEU A 34 -3.57 7.10 8.67
CA LEU A 34 -4.67 8.04 8.48
C LEU A 34 -6.01 7.31 8.30
N PRO A 35 -7.14 7.86 8.81
CA PRO A 35 -8.46 7.33 8.53
C PRO A 35 -8.85 7.60 7.07
N PHE A 36 -9.74 6.77 6.50
CA PHE A 36 -10.13 6.89 5.09
C PHE A 36 -10.74 8.24 4.70
N ASP A 37 -11.34 8.98 5.63
CA ASP A 37 -11.86 10.34 5.35
C ASP A 37 -10.73 11.35 5.08
N GLU A 38 -9.64 11.25 5.84
CA GLU A 38 -8.45 12.09 5.63
C GLU A 38 -7.67 11.69 4.38
N VAL A 39 -7.61 10.39 4.08
CA VAL A 39 -7.02 9.89 2.84
C VAL A 39 -7.81 10.38 1.63
N ALA A 40 -9.14 10.27 1.69
CA ALA A 40 -10.04 10.75 0.65
C ALA A 40 -9.85 12.24 0.35
N THR A 41 -9.72 13.04 1.41
CA THR A 41 -9.44 14.48 1.28
C THR A 41 -8.09 14.76 0.61
N ARG A 42 -7.04 14.01 0.98
CA ARG A 42 -5.69 14.19 0.41
C ARG A 42 -5.57 13.74 -1.04
N MET A 43 -6.23 12.65 -1.40
CA MET A 43 -6.17 12.06 -2.74
C MET A 43 -7.23 12.64 -3.69
N ASP A 44 -8.02 13.62 -3.25
CA ASP A 44 -9.16 14.20 -3.98
C ASP A 44 -10.12 13.13 -4.54
N ARG A 45 -10.52 12.20 -3.67
CA ARG A 45 -11.37 11.04 -4.01
C ARG A 45 -12.47 10.84 -3.00
N SER A 46 -13.48 10.04 -3.34
CA SER A 46 -14.48 9.62 -2.37
C SER A 46 -13.90 8.58 -1.41
N ARG A 47 -14.42 8.54 -0.17
CA ARG A 47 -14.05 7.51 0.83
C ARG A 47 -14.17 6.09 0.29
N GLY A 48 -15.25 5.79 -0.43
CA GLY A 48 -15.48 4.47 -1.04
C GLY A 48 -14.47 4.13 -2.13
N ALA A 49 -14.10 5.12 -2.97
CA ALA A 49 -13.04 4.94 -3.96
C ALA A 49 -11.68 4.63 -3.30
N CYS A 50 -11.33 5.34 -2.22
CA CYS A 50 -10.12 5.04 -1.45
C CYS A 50 -10.16 3.65 -0.80
N GLN A 51 -11.29 3.21 -0.26
CA GLN A 51 -11.40 1.85 0.30
C GLN A 51 -11.14 0.76 -0.75
N MET A 52 -11.74 0.89 -1.94
CA MET A 52 -11.53 -0.04 -3.03
C MET A 52 -10.10 0.01 -3.56
N LEU A 53 -9.54 1.21 -3.70
CA LEU A 53 -8.15 1.41 -4.13
C LEU A 53 -7.16 0.77 -3.16
N TRP A 54 -7.39 0.93 -1.85
CA TRP A 54 -6.55 0.33 -0.82
C TRP A 54 -6.61 -1.19 -0.85
N MET A 55 -7.80 -1.78 -1.00
CA MET A 55 -7.96 -3.23 -1.11
C MET A 55 -7.15 -3.79 -2.30
N ARG A 56 -7.30 -3.16 -3.48
CA ARG A 56 -6.56 -3.55 -4.69
C ARG A 56 -5.05 -3.37 -4.55
N ALA A 57 -4.61 -2.30 -3.88
CA ALA A 57 -3.20 -2.04 -3.62
C ALA A 57 -2.58 -3.10 -2.69
N VAL A 58 -3.31 -3.51 -1.65
CA VAL A 58 -2.87 -4.56 -0.72
C VAL A 58 -2.83 -5.93 -1.42
N GLU A 59 -3.82 -6.25 -2.25
CA GLU A 59 -3.82 -7.48 -3.06
C GLU A 59 -2.59 -7.52 -3.98
N ARG A 60 -2.33 -6.44 -4.72
CA ARG A 60 -1.18 -6.35 -5.62
C ARG A 60 0.17 -6.45 -4.90
N LEU A 61 0.25 -5.92 -3.67
CA LEU A 61 1.43 -6.08 -2.81
C LEU A 61 1.63 -7.53 -2.37
N ARG A 62 0.57 -8.24 -1.99
CA ARG A 62 0.65 -9.65 -1.60
C ARG A 62 1.14 -10.53 -2.75
N GLU A 63 0.57 -10.33 -3.93
CA GLU A 63 1.02 -11.00 -5.17
C GLU A 63 2.50 -10.73 -5.46
N SER A 64 2.97 -9.49 -5.25
CA SER A 64 4.36 -9.13 -5.53
C SER A 64 5.35 -9.75 -4.54
N LEU A 65 4.91 -10.01 -3.30
CA LEU A 65 5.72 -10.62 -2.25
C LEU A 65 5.69 -12.15 -2.29
N GLY A 66 4.99 -12.75 -3.25
CA GLY A 66 4.89 -14.20 -3.39
C GLY A 66 4.07 -14.87 -2.29
N ASP A 67 3.18 -14.13 -1.62
CA ASP A 67 2.10 -14.71 -0.79
C ASP A 67 1.00 -15.22 -1.73
N ASP A 68 1.36 -16.15 -2.61
CA ASP A 68 0.42 -17.00 -3.34
C ASP A 68 -0.13 -18.02 -2.34
N THR A 69 -1.44 -17.98 -2.11
CA THR A 69 -2.15 -19.03 -1.37
C THR A 69 -2.06 -20.37 -2.08
#